data_AF-A0A223M0N8-F1
#
_entry.id   AF-A0A223M0N8-F1
#
_cell.length_a   1.000
_cell.length_b   1.000
_cell.length_c   1.000
_cell.angle_alpha   90.00
_cell.angle_beta   90.00
_cell.angle_gamma   90.00
#
_symmetry.space_group_name_H-M   'P 1'
#
loop_
_entity.id
_entity.type
_entity.pdbx_description
1 polymer ?
#
loop_
_entity_poly.entity_id
_entity_poly.type
_entity_poly.pdbx_seq_one_letter_code
_entity_poly.pdbx_strand_id
1 'polypeptide(L)'
;VCKELSNLGKDDFTSLSMVLYSRKFPSGTFEQVSHLVKEVVSLTEACCAEEADPDCYDNRTSVLSAKSCESDAPFPVHPGTPECCTQEGLERKLCMASLKHRPQEFPTYVEPTNDEICEAFRKDPKGFANQFMYEYSINYGQAPLPLLVGYTKSYLSMVGSCCTSSSPTVCFLKERLQIKHLSLLTIMSNRICSQYAAYGKEKSRLSQVIKLAQKVPTADLEDVLPLAEDITAILSKCCESTAEDCMAKELPEHTVKICDNLSMKNSKFNDCCQEKTPMDIFMCTYFTPAAQPPELPEAELPTNKDVCSNGNTKAMDKYTFELSRRTHIPEVFLSKILVPTLKSLADCCDSEDSTACFNAKVPQLKKELSSFIDKGQELCADYSENTFTEYKKKLAERLKAKLPDATATELEELVNKRSDFASKCCSLNSPPLYCDS
;
A
#
# COMPACT_ATOMS: atom_id res chain seq x y z
N VAL A 1 -2.45 0.86 28.32
CA VAL A 1 -1.18 1.39 28.85
C VAL A 1 -0.73 0.76 30.17
N CYS A 2 -1.28 1.07 31.36
CA CYS A 2 -0.76 0.49 32.63
C CYS A 2 -0.76 -1.05 32.67
N LYS A 3 -1.85 -1.68 32.19
CA LYS A 3 -1.92 -3.15 32.05
C LYS A 3 -0.84 -3.70 31.11
N GLU A 4 -0.54 -3.01 30.01
CA GLU A 4 0.49 -3.45 29.06
C GLU A 4 1.89 -3.29 29.66
N LEU A 5 2.17 -2.16 30.32
CA LEU A 5 3.43 -1.94 31.03
C LEU A 5 3.65 -3.00 32.11
N SER A 6 2.62 -3.31 32.90
CA SER A 6 2.70 -4.34 33.94
C SER A 6 2.92 -5.75 33.37
N ASN A 7 2.29 -6.08 32.24
CA ASN A 7 2.39 -7.42 31.65
C ASN A 7 3.69 -7.65 30.88
N LEU A 8 4.16 -6.63 30.17
CA LEU A 8 5.36 -6.71 29.33
C LEU A 8 6.64 -6.38 30.13
N GLY A 9 6.53 -5.52 31.13
CA GLY A 9 7.69 -4.84 31.72
C GLY A 9 8.17 -3.68 30.85
N LYS A 10 9.05 -2.85 31.43
CA LYS A 10 9.52 -1.60 30.83
C LYS A 10 10.21 -1.79 29.48
N ASP A 11 11.10 -2.76 29.36
CA ASP A 11 11.93 -2.93 28.16
C ASP A 11 11.11 -3.41 26.95
N ASP A 12 10.22 -4.40 27.15
CA ASP A 12 9.31 -4.86 26.10
C ASP A 12 8.24 -3.81 25.77
N PHE A 13 7.76 -3.04 26.76
CA PHE A 13 6.87 -1.90 26.51
C PHE A 13 7.57 -0.78 25.72
N THR A 14 8.86 -0.55 25.97
CA THR A 14 9.69 0.40 25.19
C THR A 14 9.86 -0.08 23.76
N SER A 15 10.11 -1.38 23.57
CA SER A 15 10.25 -1.99 22.24
C SER A 15 8.95 -1.95 21.45
N LEU A 16 7.82 -2.27 22.09
CA LEU A 16 6.47 -2.12 21.52
C LEU A 16 6.21 -0.66 21.12
N SER A 17 6.56 0.29 21.99
CA SER A 17 6.41 1.72 21.71
C SER A 17 7.27 2.16 20.53
N MET A 18 8.51 1.65 20.41
CA MET A 18 9.38 1.93 19.26
C MET A 18 8.72 1.50 17.95
N VAL A 19 8.22 0.26 17.87
CA VAL A 19 7.51 -0.24 16.68
C VAL A 19 6.25 0.59 16.40
N LEU A 20 5.44 0.84 17.43
CA LEU A 20 4.17 1.56 17.33
C LEU A 20 4.35 3.00 16.81
N TYR A 21 5.29 3.76 17.38
CA TYR A 21 5.49 5.15 16.97
C TYR A 21 6.26 5.27 15.66
N SER A 22 7.15 4.32 15.35
CA SER A 22 7.81 4.28 14.04
C SER A 22 6.80 4.05 12.91
N ARG A 23 5.90 3.06 13.04
CA ARG A 23 4.84 2.87 12.02
C ARG A 23 3.86 4.03 11.97
N LYS A 24 3.60 4.69 13.12
CA LYS A 24 2.72 5.84 13.20
C LYS A 24 3.32 7.05 12.48
N PHE A 25 4.63 7.22 12.49
CA PHE A 25 5.33 8.37 11.91
C PHE A 25 6.39 7.92 10.87
N PRO A 26 5.99 7.42 9.69
CA PRO A 26 6.92 6.91 8.67
C PRO A 26 7.89 7.96 8.13
N SER A 27 7.62 9.26 8.32
CA SER A 27 8.51 10.37 7.95
C SER A 27 9.33 10.92 9.12
N GLY A 28 9.14 10.41 10.34
CA GLY A 28 9.89 10.82 11.52
C GLY A 28 11.31 10.26 11.50
N THR A 29 12.27 11.03 11.99
CA THR A 29 13.67 10.55 12.17
C THR A 29 13.79 9.59 13.35
N PHE A 30 14.88 8.81 13.38
CA PHE A 30 15.16 7.88 14.48
C PHE A 30 15.22 8.61 15.82
N GLU A 31 15.88 9.77 15.85
CA GLU A 31 16.04 10.62 17.02
C GLU A 31 14.67 11.10 17.53
N GLN A 32 13.84 11.64 16.63
CA GLN A 32 12.51 12.13 16.97
C GLN A 32 11.62 11.03 17.56
N VAL A 33 11.56 9.87 16.90
CA VAL A 33 10.77 8.74 17.39
C VAL A 33 11.31 8.23 18.73
N SER A 34 12.64 8.12 18.88
CA SER A 34 13.27 7.73 20.14
C SER A 34 12.97 8.69 21.29
N HIS A 35 12.98 9.99 21.03
CA HIS A 35 12.59 11.01 22.00
C HIS A 35 11.13 10.87 22.43
N LEU A 36 10.22 10.68 21.47
CA LEU A 36 8.80 10.46 21.75
C LEU A 36 8.59 9.19 22.60
N VAL A 37 9.23 8.07 22.22
CA VAL A 37 9.15 6.80 22.96
C VAL A 37 9.64 6.99 24.40
N LYS A 38 10.76 7.69 24.60
CA LYS A 38 11.31 7.95 25.93
C LYS A 38 10.32 8.71 26.82
N GLU A 39 9.67 9.75 26.29
CA GLU A 39 8.69 10.56 27.01
C GLU A 39 7.42 9.73 27.32
N VAL A 40 6.94 8.92 26.37
CA VAL A 40 5.78 8.04 26.55
C VAL A 40 6.04 6.95 27.59
N VAL A 41 7.21 6.33 27.57
CA VAL A 41 7.57 5.32 28.58
C VAL A 41 7.69 5.98 29.95
N SER A 42 8.37 7.13 30.03
CA SER A 42 8.55 7.85 31.30
C SER A 42 7.22 8.34 31.90
N LEU A 43 6.31 8.89 31.09
CA LEU A 43 4.99 9.30 31.60
C LEU A 43 4.16 8.08 32.02
N THR A 44 4.27 6.96 31.31
CA THR A 44 3.54 5.74 31.64
C THR A 44 4.00 5.16 32.98
N GLU A 45 5.31 5.05 33.20
CA GLU A 45 5.84 4.60 34.50
C GLU A 45 5.39 5.49 35.65
N ALA A 46 5.46 6.82 35.46
CA ALA A 46 5.08 7.77 36.49
C ALA A 46 3.57 7.71 36.81
N CYS A 47 2.71 7.62 35.81
CA CYS A 47 1.26 7.64 36.00
C CYS A 47 0.65 6.28 36.35
N CYS A 48 1.39 5.18 36.21
CA CYS A 48 0.94 3.85 36.61
C CYS A 48 1.50 3.41 37.98
N ALA A 49 2.24 4.28 38.67
CA ALA A 49 2.69 4.05 40.04
C ALA A 49 1.51 4.10 41.04
N GLU A 50 1.61 3.37 42.15
CA GLU A 50 0.52 3.24 43.13
C GLU A 50 0.06 4.59 43.73
N GLU A 51 0.97 5.55 43.87
CA GLU A 51 0.70 6.88 44.45
C GLU A 51 0.57 7.98 43.38
N ALA A 52 0.28 7.61 42.13
CA ALA A 52 0.10 8.60 41.06
C ALA A 52 -1.18 9.43 41.26
N ASP A 53 -1.12 10.70 40.84
CA ASP A 53 -2.28 11.58 40.80
C ASP A 53 -3.39 11.00 39.89
N PRO A 54 -4.68 11.08 40.28
CA PRO A 54 -5.80 10.54 39.49
C PRO A 54 -5.83 11.04 38.03
N ASP A 55 -5.42 12.29 37.79
CA ASP A 55 -5.42 12.93 36.48
C ASP A 55 -4.02 12.92 35.82
N CYS A 56 -3.07 12.17 36.38
CA CYS A 56 -1.68 12.15 35.90
C CYS A 56 -1.59 11.90 34.39
N TYR A 57 -2.31 10.91 33.88
CA TYR A 57 -2.22 10.52 32.48
C TYR A 57 -2.75 11.60 31.54
N ASP A 58 -3.90 12.21 31.85
CA ASP A 58 -4.47 13.27 31.03
C ASP A 58 -3.61 14.54 31.08
N ASN A 59 -3.11 14.91 32.26
CA ASN A 59 -2.21 16.04 32.42
C ASN A 59 -0.92 15.86 31.61
N ARG A 60 -0.24 14.72 31.76
CA ARG A 60 1.04 14.44 31.07
C ARG A 60 0.86 14.26 29.57
N THR A 61 -0.23 13.64 29.12
CA THR A 61 -0.55 13.52 27.68
C THR A 61 -0.87 14.88 27.06
N SER A 62 -1.54 15.77 27.81
CA SER A 62 -1.82 17.14 27.35
C SER A 62 -0.55 17.96 27.22
N VAL A 63 0.38 17.83 28.17
CA VAL A 63 1.73 18.44 28.09
C VAL A 63 2.51 17.91 26.89
N LEU A 64 2.52 16.58 26.66
CA LEU A 64 3.19 15.99 25.50
C LEU A 64 2.61 16.51 24.17
N SER A 65 1.28 16.63 24.10
CA SER A 65 0.58 17.17 22.93
C SER A 65 0.89 18.66 22.73
N ALA A 66 0.91 19.46 23.80
CA ALA A 66 1.29 20.87 23.73
C ALA A 66 2.75 21.04 23.27
N LYS A 67 3.66 20.22 23.79
CA LYS A 67 5.07 20.20 23.38
C LYS A 67 5.23 19.84 21.90
N SER A 68 4.39 18.97 21.34
CA SER A 68 4.40 18.67 19.90
C SER A 68 3.98 19.84 18.99
N CYS A 69 3.42 20.91 19.57
CA CYS A 69 3.07 22.14 18.86
C CYS A 69 4.17 23.20 18.89
N GLU A 70 5.25 22.98 19.64
CA GLU A 70 6.39 23.89 19.68
C GLU A 70 7.18 23.81 18.36
N SER A 71 7.71 24.94 17.89
CA SER A 71 8.43 25.00 16.60
C SER A 71 9.71 24.17 16.58
N ASP A 72 10.31 23.95 17.74
CA ASP A 72 11.55 23.18 17.98
C ASP A 72 11.27 21.85 18.70
N ALA A 73 10.02 21.36 18.66
CA ALA A 73 9.63 20.12 19.29
C ALA A 73 10.52 18.95 18.82
N PRO A 74 11.09 18.15 19.74
CA PRO A 74 11.96 17.03 19.38
C PRO A 74 11.16 15.78 18.95
N PHE A 75 9.91 15.94 18.49
CA PHE A 75 8.98 14.85 18.18
C PHE A 75 8.64 14.82 16.70
N PRO A 76 8.32 13.62 16.16
CA PRO A 76 7.79 13.54 14.83
C PRO A 76 6.35 14.05 14.82
N VAL A 77 5.95 14.70 13.73
CA VAL A 77 4.61 15.28 13.58
C VAL A 77 3.95 14.80 12.29
N HIS A 78 2.63 14.80 12.27
CA HIS A 78 1.84 14.51 11.08
C HIS A 78 1.78 15.76 10.19
N PRO A 79 1.69 15.62 8.85
CA PRO A 79 1.20 16.71 8.01
C PRO A 79 -0.18 17.16 8.52
N GLY A 80 -0.39 18.48 8.69
CA GLY A 80 -1.60 19.03 9.31
C GLY A 80 -1.48 19.36 10.81
N THR A 81 -0.38 18.99 11.46
CA THR A 81 -0.14 19.31 12.88
C THR A 81 -0.18 20.83 13.16
N PRO A 82 0.47 21.71 12.37
CA PRO A 82 0.40 23.15 12.62
C PRO A 82 -1.03 23.71 12.66
N GLU A 83 -1.90 23.24 11.78
CA GLU A 83 -3.31 23.62 11.73
C GLU A 83 -4.05 23.16 13.00
N CYS A 84 -3.82 21.93 13.45
CA CYS A 84 -4.38 21.45 14.71
C CYS A 84 -3.85 22.23 15.93
N CYS A 85 -2.61 22.71 15.89
CA CYS A 85 -2.03 23.51 16.98
C CYS A 85 -2.67 24.88 17.14
N THR A 86 -3.39 25.39 16.13
CA THR A 86 -4.18 26.63 16.25
C THR A 86 -5.43 26.47 17.11
N GLN A 87 -5.90 25.22 17.28
CA GLN A 87 -7.06 24.90 18.11
C GLN A 87 -6.67 24.76 19.58
N GLU A 88 -7.63 24.71 20.50
CA GLU A 88 -7.39 24.57 21.94
C GLU A 88 -8.12 23.37 22.54
N GLY A 89 -7.70 22.93 23.74
CA GLY A 89 -8.38 21.91 24.54
C GLY A 89 -8.76 20.64 23.79
N LEU A 90 -10.05 20.29 23.83
CA LEU A 90 -10.59 19.08 23.21
C LEU A 90 -10.48 19.11 21.68
N GLU A 91 -10.67 20.27 21.05
CA GLU A 91 -10.61 20.39 19.59
C GLU A 91 -9.21 20.08 19.06
N ARG A 92 -8.17 20.59 19.73
CA ARG A 92 -6.77 20.22 19.44
C ARG A 92 -6.56 18.71 19.56
N LYS A 93 -7.02 18.10 20.65
CA LYS A 93 -6.87 16.64 20.91
C LYS A 93 -7.53 15.81 19.81
N LEU A 94 -8.76 16.16 19.43
CA LEU A 94 -9.51 15.48 18.37
C LEU A 94 -8.88 15.70 16.98
N CYS A 95 -8.45 16.92 16.69
CA CYS A 95 -7.77 17.25 15.44
C CYS A 95 -6.49 16.41 15.29
N MET A 96 -5.60 16.42 16.29
CA MET A 96 -4.36 15.64 16.28
C MET A 96 -4.62 14.13 16.15
N ALA A 97 -5.64 13.61 16.85
CA ALA A 97 -6.00 12.20 16.78
C ALA A 97 -6.54 11.78 15.41
N SER A 98 -7.08 12.72 14.63
CA SER A 98 -7.59 12.46 13.28
C SER A 98 -6.51 12.49 12.19
N LEU A 99 -5.33 13.07 12.47
CA LEU A 99 -4.23 13.12 11.53
C LEU A 99 -3.67 11.70 11.26
N LYS A 100 -3.37 11.42 10.00
CA LYS A 100 -2.84 10.14 9.54
C LYS A 100 -1.68 10.39 8.59
N HIS A 101 -0.65 9.55 8.63
CA HIS A 101 0.33 9.53 7.54
C HIS A 101 -0.23 8.79 6.34
N ARG A 102 0.27 9.20 5.17
CA ARG A 102 0.17 8.40 3.96
C ARG A 102 1.03 7.14 4.11
N PRO A 103 0.62 6.02 3.51
CA PRO A 103 1.45 4.82 3.44
C PRO A 103 2.78 5.12 2.73
N GLN A 104 3.85 4.45 3.16
CA GLN A 104 5.13 4.45 2.45
C GLN A 104 5.02 3.55 1.22
N GLU A 105 5.03 4.16 0.02
CA GLU A 105 4.90 3.43 -1.25
C GLU A 105 6.24 2.95 -1.81
N PHE A 106 7.35 3.54 -1.35
CA PHE A 106 8.73 3.20 -1.71
C PHE A 106 9.53 2.80 -0.47
N PRO A 107 9.37 1.57 0.03
CA PRO A 107 10.23 1.08 1.10
C PRO A 107 11.69 1.04 0.62
N THR A 108 12.59 1.49 1.47
CA THR A 108 14.04 1.61 1.23
C THR A 108 14.85 0.65 2.10
N TYR A 109 14.20 -0.10 3.00
CA TYR A 109 14.87 -1.11 3.82
C TYR A 109 15.50 -2.20 2.95
N VAL A 110 16.82 -2.38 3.10
CA VAL A 110 17.59 -3.47 2.53
C VAL A 110 18.34 -4.11 3.67
N GLU A 111 18.14 -5.42 3.85
CA GLU A 111 18.85 -6.16 4.90
C GLU A 111 20.37 -6.12 4.61
N PRO A 112 21.22 -5.66 5.55
CA PRO A 112 22.65 -5.67 5.37
C PRO A 112 23.22 -7.09 5.30
N THR A 113 24.49 -7.21 4.93
CA THR A 113 25.19 -8.49 4.95
C THR A 113 25.31 -9.03 6.39
N ASN A 114 25.51 -10.35 6.52
CA ASN A 114 25.67 -10.98 7.83
C ASN A 114 26.83 -10.34 8.64
N ASP A 115 27.90 -9.93 7.96
CA ASP A 115 29.07 -9.32 8.59
C ASP A 115 28.74 -7.92 9.11
N GLU A 116 28.09 -7.08 8.30
CA GLU A 116 27.63 -5.74 8.71
C GLU A 116 26.64 -5.82 9.88
N ILE A 117 25.68 -6.75 9.82
CA ILE A 117 24.73 -7.00 10.91
C ILE A 117 25.47 -7.32 12.21
N CYS A 118 26.41 -8.29 12.16
CA CYS A 118 27.10 -8.72 13.37
C CYS A 118 28.14 -7.72 13.87
N GLU A 119 28.75 -6.92 13.01
CA GLU A 119 29.61 -5.83 13.41
C GLU A 119 28.82 -4.76 14.17
N ALA A 120 27.70 -4.30 13.61
CA ALA A 120 26.84 -3.31 14.25
C ALA A 120 26.25 -3.83 15.57
N PHE A 121 25.77 -5.08 15.58
CA PHE A 121 25.23 -5.73 16.78
C PHE A 121 26.27 -5.86 17.90
N ARG A 122 27.51 -6.25 17.60
CA ARG A 122 28.56 -6.37 18.62
C ARG A 122 28.99 -5.02 19.20
N LYS A 123 28.93 -3.95 18.39
CA LYS A 123 29.30 -2.60 18.81
C LYS A 123 28.29 -2.00 19.78
N ASP A 124 27.01 -2.11 19.47
CA ASP A 124 25.92 -1.65 20.34
C ASP A 124 24.65 -2.48 20.10
N PRO A 125 24.43 -3.58 20.86
CA PRO A 125 23.27 -4.43 20.68
C PRO A 125 21.94 -3.70 20.84
N LYS A 126 21.87 -2.73 21.78
CA LYS A 126 20.64 -1.99 22.09
C LYS A 126 20.36 -0.95 21.02
N GLY A 127 21.37 -0.20 20.60
CA GLY A 127 21.29 0.74 19.49
C GLY A 127 20.90 0.05 18.19
N PHE A 128 21.52 -1.10 17.88
CA PHE A 128 21.17 -1.92 16.72
C PHE A 128 19.69 -2.33 16.75
N ALA A 129 19.21 -2.87 17.89
CA ALA A 129 17.82 -3.31 18.02
C ALA A 129 16.82 -2.17 17.83
N ASN A 130 17.09 -1.01 18.45
CA ASN A 130 16.26 0.18 18.32
C ASN A 130 16.22 0.70 16.87
N GLN A 131 17.39 0.79 16.22
CA GLN A 131 17.51 1.25 14.84
C GLN A 131 16.75 0.32 13.89
N PHE A 132 16.92 -0.99 14.04
CA PHE A 132 16.22 -1.97 13.21
C PHE A 132 14.69 -1.91 13.41
N MET A 133 14.21 -1.85 14.66
CA MET A 133 12.77 -1.72 14.93
C MET A 133 12.20 -0.45 14.31
N TYR A 134 12.94 0.66 14.37
CA TYR A 134 12.57 1.91 13.73
C TYR A 134 12.54 1.79 12.20
N GLU A 135 13.66 1.44 11.57
CA GLU A 135 13.80 1.37 10.11
C GLU A 135 12.81 0.39 9.49
N TYR A 136 12.65 -0.78 10.09
CA TYR A 136 11.72 -1.78 9.57
C TYR A 136 10.27 -1.29 9.69
N SER A 137 9.91 -0.65 10.80
CA SER A 137 8.52 -0.20 11.04
C SER A 137 8.14 1.05 10.26
N ILE A 138 9.07 1.97 9.95
CA ILE A 138 8.76 3.10 9.05
C ILE A 138 8.56 2.63 7.60
N ASN A 139 9.25 1.55 7.20
CA ASN A 139 9.18 1.01 5.84
C ASN A 139 7.96 0.10 5.62
N TYR A 140 7.59 -0.66 6.64
CA TYR A 140 6.51 -1.64 6.58
C TYR A 140 5.32 -1.30 7.50
N GLY A 141 5.12 -0.02 7.82
CA GLY A 141 4.19 0.45 8.84
C GLY A 141 2.71 0.12 8.61
N GLN A 142 2.31 -0.23 7.39
CA GLN A 142 0.93 -0.65 7.09
C GLN A 142 0.67 -2.12 7.40
N ALA A 143 1.69 -2.92 7.71
CA ALA A 143 1.48 -4.23 8.30
C ALA A 143 0.82 -4.08 9.70
N PRO A 144 -0.02 -5.04 10.12
CA PRO A 144 -0.58 -5.05 11.47
C PRO A 144 0.51 -4.93 12.54
N LEU A 145 0.27 -4.11 13.57
CA LEU A 145 1.24 -3.88 14.65
C LEU A 145 1.75 -5.18 15.29
N PRO A 146 0.89 -6.14 15.66
CA PRO A 146 1.35 -7.41 16.23
C PRO A 146 2.29 -8.17 15.30
N LEU A 147 2.04 -8.14 13.99
CA LEU A 147 2.90 -8.77 12.99
C LEU A 147 4.27 -8.11 12.89
N LEU A 148 4.33 -6.78 12.93
CA LEU A 148 5.60 -6.05 12.99
C LEU A 148 6.38 -6.39 14.26
N VAL A 149 5.71 -6.47 15.42
CA VAL A 149 6.34 -6.86 16.69
C VAL A 149 6.84 -8.31 16.64
N GLY A 150 6.01 -9.24 16.15
CA GLY A 150 6.37 -10.65 15.99
C GLY A 150 7.58 -10.86 15.09
N TYR A 151 7.58 -10.20 13.92
CA TYR A 151 8.71 -10.27 12.98
C TYR A 151 9.98 -9.66 13.55
N THR A 152 9.90 -8.43 14.07
CA THR A 152 11.09 -7.72 14.57
C THR A 152 11.72 -8.46 15.75
N LYS A 153 10.90 -9.01 16.66
CA LYS A 153 11.37 -9.87 17.76
C LYS A 153 12.07 -11.13 17.24
N SER A 154 11.47 -11.81 16.26
CA SER A 154 12.05 -13.02 15.67
C SER A 154 13.37 -12.74 14.95
N TYR A 155 13.44 -11.61 14.23
CA TYR A 155 14.66 -11.16 13.56
C TYR A 155 15.78 -10.86 14.57
N LEU A 156 15.50 -10.09 15.63
CA LEU A 156 16.48 -9.77 16.66
C LEU A 156 16.96 -11.01 17.42
N SER A 157 16.09 -11.99 17.65
CA SER A 157 16.46 -13.29 18.20
C SER A 157 17.42 -14.07 17.28
N MET A 158 17.16 -14.06 15.98
CA MET A 158 18.07 -14.63 14.97
C MET A 158 19.44 -13.93 15.00
N VAL A 159 19.46 -12.60 14.99
CA VAL A 159 20.71 -11.82 15.04
C VAL A 159 21.50 -12.14 16.29
N GLY A 160 20.85 -12.11 17.45
CA GLY A 160 21.48 -12.44 18.74
C GLY A 160 22.10 -13.84 18.74
N SER A 161 21.37 -14.83 18.23
CA SER A 161 21.84 -16.22 18.18
C SER A 161 22.98 -16.43 17.18
N CYS A 162 22.83 -15.89 15.97
CA CYS A 162 23.77 -16.14 14.87
C CYS A 162 25.05 -15.32 14.96
N CYS A 163 25.00 -14.10 15.49
CA CYS A 163 26.21 -13.30 15.68
C CYS A 163 27.12 -13.80 16.81
N THR A 164 26.58 -14.64 17.70
CA THR A 164 27.33 -15.36 18.75
C THR A 164 27.66 -16.81 18.38
N SER A 165 27.24 -17.28 17.20
CA SER A 165 27.51 -18.65 16.74
C SER A 165 28.97 -18.82 16.29
N SER A 166 29.52 -20.02 16.49
CA SER A 166 30.81 -20.42 15.89
C SER A 166 30.72 -20.62 14.37
N SER A 167 29.52 -20.70 13.81
CA SER A 167 29.25 -20.81 12.37
C SER A 167 28.13 -19.85 11.93
N PRO A 168 28.38 -18.52 11.90
CA PRO A 168 27.36 -17.50 11.65
C PRO A 168 26.60 -17.71 10.34
N THR A 169 27.29 -18.05 9.24
CA THR A 169 26.68 -18.24 7.92
C THR A 169 25.63 -19.36 7.91
N VAL A 170 25.95 -20.51 8.50
CA VAL A 170 25.02 -21.66 8.58
C VAL A 170 23.85 -21.33 9.48
N CYS A 171 24.10 -20.65 10.59
CA CYS A 171 23.04 -20.19 11.49
C CYS A 171 22.06 -19.26 10.77
N PHE A 172 22.55 -18.18 10.14
CA PHE A 172 21.69 -17.22 9.45
C PHE A 172 20.88 -17.87 8.33
N LEU A 173 21.47 -18.78 7.55
CA LEU A 173 20.74 -19.48 6.50
C LEU A 173 19.56 -20.28 7.07
N LYS A 174 19.79 -21.01 8.16
CA LYS A 174 18.75 -21.81 8.83
C LYS A 174 17.65 -20.93 9.42
N GLU A 175 18.02 -19.91 10.19
CA GLU A 175 17.07 -19.02 10.87
C GLU A 175 16.24 -18.22 9.86
N ARG A 176 16.87 -17.66 8.80
CA ARG A 176 16.14 -16.96 7.72
C ARG A 176 15.09 -17.84 7.05
N LEU A 177 15.39 -19.12 6.82
CA LEU A 177 14.41 -20.06 6.27
C LEU A 177 13.23 -20.29 7.23
N GLN A 178 13.48 -20.33 8.54
CA GLN A 178 12.43 -20.47 9.56
C GLN A 178 11.52 -19.24 9.63
N ILE A 179 12.09 -18.04 9.60
CA ILE A 179 11.33 -16.77 9.68
C ILE A 179 10.87 -16.25 8.30
N LYS A 180 11.17 -16.96 7.20
CA LYS A 180 10.79 -16.56 5.83
C LYS A 180 9.29 -16.28 5.70
N HIS A 181 8.45 -17.14 6.27
CA HIS A 181 7.01 -17.02 6.21
C HIS A 181 6.53 -15.69 6.83
N LEU A 182 7.10 -15.32 7.98
CA LEU A 182 6.76 -14.12 8.72
C LEU A 182 7.27 -12.86 8.01
N SER A 183 8.47 -12.94 7.42
CA SER A 183 9.01 -11.89 6.56
C SER A 183 8.10 -11.62 5.37
N LEU A 184 7.68 -12.68 4.67
CA LEU A 184 6.82 -12.57 3.49
C LEU A 184 5.45 -12.02 3.88
N LEU A 185 4.86 -12.54 4.96
CA LEU A 185 3.57 -12.07 5.48
C LEU A 185 3.60 -10.58 5.82
N THR A 186 4.68 -10.09 6.42
CA THR A 186 4.84 -8.68 6.80
C THR A 186 4.94 -7.78 5.57
N ILE A 187 5.81 -8.11 4.61
CA ILE A 187 6.00 -7.32 3.39
C ILE A 187 4.73 -7.34 2.53
N MET A 188 4.12 -8.51 2.36
CA MET A 188 2.87 -8.68 1.62
C MET A 188 1.75 -7.86 2.25
N SER A 189 1.51 -8.02 3.56
CA SER A 189 0.46 -7.31 4.28
C SER A 189 0.66 -5.79 4.19
N ASN A 190 1.89 -5.31 4.39
CA ASN A 190 2.21 -3.90 4.20
C ASN A 190 1.85 -3.43 2.79
N ARG A 191 2.28 -4.15 1.74
CA ARG A 191 2.05 -3.72 0.34
C ARG A 191 0.55 -3.60 0.01
N ILE A 192 -0.24 -4.63 0.34
CA ILE A 192 -1.67 -4.64 0.03
C ILE A 192 -2.47 -3.68 0.91
N CYS A 193 -2.10 -3.52 2.18
CA CYS A 193 -2.73 -2.54 3.07
C CYS A 193 -2.32 -1.10 2.76
N SER A 194 -1.12 -0.85 2.22
CA SER A 194 -0.75 0.45 1.67
C SER A 194 -1.65 0.85 0.50
N GLN A 195 -1.89 -0.06 -0.45
CA GLN A 195 -2.80 0.17 -1.57
C GLN A 195 -4.25 0.39 -1.08
N TYR A 196 -4.70 -0.45 -0.15
CA TYR A 196 -6.04 -0.31 0.44
C TYR A 196 -6.21 1.02 1.17
N ALA A 197 -5.23 1.46 1.97
CA ALA A 197 -5.26 2.73 2.67
C ALA A 197 -5.24 3.94 1.72
N ALA A 198 -4.54 3.83 0.59
CA ALA A 198 -4.49 4.87 -0.43
C ALA A 198 -5.82 5.04 -1.19
N TYR A 199 -6.49 3.92 -1.49
CA TYR A 199 -7.73 3.92 -2.26
C TYR A 199 -9.01 4.02 -1.39
N GLY A 200 -8.99 3.47 -0.19
CA GLY A 200 -10.19 3.16 0.56
C GLY A 200 -10.98 2.00 -0.06
N LYS A 201 -12.05 1.58 0.63
CA LYS A 201 -12.79 0.35 0.30
C LYS A 201 -13.32 0.30 -1.13
N GLU A 202 -14.10 1.31 -1.55
CA GLU A 202 -14.80 1.29 -2.84
C GLU A 202 -13.84 1.33 -4.03
N LYS A 203 -12.84 2.23 -4.00
CA LYS A 203 -11.83 2.31 -5.05
C LYS A 203 -10.88 1.10 -5.03
N SER A 204 -10.63 0.49 -3.85
CA SER A 204 -9.91 -0.78 -3.77
C SER A 204 -10.70 -1.91 -4.45
N ARG A 205 -12.01 -2.02 -4.25
CA ARG A 205 -12.83 -3.03 -4.96
C ARG A 205 -12.74 -2.86 -6.47
N LEU A 206 -12.91 -1.63 -6.95
CA LEU A 206 -12.79 -1.30 -8.37
C LEU A 206 -11.40 -1.67 -8.92
N SER A 207 -10.34 -1.32 -8.17
CA SER A 207 -8.96 -1.66 -8.50
C SER A 207 -8.77 -3.18 -8.69
N GLN A 208 -9.33 -4.00 -7.80
CA GLN A 208 -9.20 -5.46 -7.90
C GLN A 208 -9.94 -6.03 -9.12
N VAL A 209 -11.13 -5.50 -9.45
CA VAL A 209 -11.84 -5.86 -10.70
C VAL A 209 -10.98 -5.53 -11.91
N ILE A 210 -10.40 -4.33 -11.97
CA ILE A 210 -9.52 -3.91 -13.07
C ILE A 210 -8.31 -4.85 -13.18
N LYS A 211 -7.61 -5.09 -12.07
CA LYS A 211 -6.42 -5.96 -12.06
C LYS A 211 -6.73 -7.38 -12.51
N LEU A 212 -7.82 -7.98 -12.02
CA LEU A 212 -8.21 -9.33 -12.42
C LEU A 212 -8.60 -9.38 -13.89
N ALA A 213 -9.42 -8.43 -14.36
CA ALA A 213 -9.80 -8.34 -15.78
C ALA A 213 -8.57 -8.22 -16.70
N GLN A 214 -7.54 -7.48 -16.29
CA GLN A 214 -6.29 -7.34 -17.04
C GLN A 214 -5.39 -8.57 -16.98
N LYS A 215 -5.41 -9.33 -15.87
CA LYS A 215 -4.59 -10.55 -15.71
C LYS A 215 -5.19 -11.77 -16.42
N VAL A 216 -6.52 -11.87 -16.42
CA VAL A 216 -7.30 -12.97 -17.04
C VAL A 216 -8.38 -12.40 -17.96
N PRO A 217 -8.00 -11.74 -19.06
CA PRO A 217 -8.96 -11.11 -19.96
C PRO A 217 -9.78 -12.11 -20.77
N THR A 218 -9.59 -13.42 -20.59
CA THR A 218 -10.38 -14.52 -21.17
C THR A 218 -11.47 -15.03 -20.24
N ALA A 219 -11.44 -14.67 -18.95
CA ALA A 219 -12.45 -15.06 -17.98
C ALA A 219 -13.77 -14.28 -18.21
N ASP A 220 -14.82 -14.71 -17.52
CA ASP A 220 -16.10 -14.01 -17.45
C ASP A 220 -16.15 -13.13 -16.19
N LEU A 221 -17.07 -12.16 -16.14
CA LEU A 221 -17.23 -11.27 -14.98
C LEU A 221 -17.54 -12.08 -13.71
N GLU A 222 -18.35 -13.13 -13.84
CA GLU A 222 -18.76 -14.03 -12.78
C GLU A 222 -17.60 -14.82 -12.17
N ASP A 223 -16.50 -15.03 -12.91
CA ASP A 223 -15.30 -15.69 -12.39
C ASP A 223 -14.45 -14.74 -11.52
N VAL A 224 -14.46 -13.44 -11.82
CA VAL A 224 -13.51 -12.46 -11.21
C VAL A 224 -14.16 -11.56 -10.17
N LEU A 225 -15.44 -11.21 -10.32
CA LEU A 225 -16.12 -10.27 -9.43
C LEU A 225 -16.20 -10.80 -7.99
N PRO A 226 -16.55 -12.09 -7.75
CA PRO A 226 -16.55 -12.62 -6.39
C PRO A 226 -15.14 -12.60 -5.75
N LEU A 227 -14.09 -12.80 -6.55
CA LEU A 227 -12.70 -12.75 -6.06
C LEU A 227 -12.30 -11.33 -5.67
N ALA A 228 -12.69 -10.33 -6.46
CA ALA A 228 -12.45 -8.92 -6.15
C ALA A 228 -13.19 -8.50 -4.87
N GLU A 229 -14.42 -8.97 -4.66
CA GLU A 229 -15.20 -8.71 -3.45
C GLU A 229 -14.59 -9.39 -2.23
N ASP A 230 -14.22 -10.67 -2.36
CA ASP A 230 -13.62 -11.47 -1.29
C ASP A 230 -12.32 -10.85 -0.79
N ILE A 231 -11.37 -10.51 -1.68
CA ILE A 231 -10.12 -9.86 -1.26
C ILE A 231 -10.37 -8.48 -0.65
N THR A 232 -11.34 -7.71 -1.17
CA THR A 232 -11.67 -6.39 -0.60
C THR A 232 -12.23 -6.53 0.81
N ALA A 233 -13.05 -7.55 1.06
CA ALA A 233 -13.55 -7.86 2.41
C ALA A 233 -12.40 -8.26 3.35
N ILE A 234 -11.47 -9.11 2.88
CA ILE A 234 -10.27 -9.50 3.64
C ILE A 234 -9.41 -8.27 3.97
N LEU A 235 -9.15 -7.38 3.01
CA LEU A 235 -8.38 -6.15 3.25
C LEU A 235 -9.07 -5.23 4.25
N SER A 236 -10.39 -5.04 4.11
CA SER A 236 -11.19 -4.24 5.06
C SER A 236 -11.13 -4.81 6.47
N LYS A 237 -11.11 -6.14 6.61
CA LYS A 237 -11.03 -6.84 7.89
C LYS A 237 -9.63 -6.78 8.49
N CYS A 238 -8.60 -7.09 7.70
CA CYS A 238 -7.26 -7.37 8.20
C CYS A 238 -6.35 -6.15 8.26
N CYS A 239 -6.50 -5.15 7.37
CA CYS A 239 -5.63 -3.98 7.38
C CYS A 239 -5.85 -3.06 8.59
N GLU A 240 -7.00 -3.17 9.25
CA GLU A 240 -7.34 -2.45 10.49
C GLU A 240 -7.36 -3.38 11.72
N SER A 241 -7.02 -4.67 11.54
CA SER A 241 -7.08 -5.67 12.59
C SER A 241 -5.93 -5.54 13.59
N THR A 242 -6.23 -5.85 14.86
CA THR A 242 -5.24 -6.03 15.92
C THR A 242 -4.76 -7.47 16.05
N ALA A 243 -5.07 -8.35 15.09
CA ALA A 243 -4.59 -9.74 15.07
C ALA A 243 -3.41 -9.89 14.10
N GLU A 244 -2.32 -10.51 14.57
CA GLU A 244 -1.10 -10.78 13.79
C GLU A 244 -1.37 -11.67 12.56
N ASP A 245 -2.20 -12.68 12.75
CA ASP A 245 -2.41 -13.77 11.80
C ASP A 245 -3.68 -13.62 10.95
N CYS A 246 -4.33 -12.45 10.96
CA CYS A 246 -5.56 -12.21 10.21
C CYS A 246 -5.38 -12.56 8.73
N MET A 247 -4.40 -11.94 8.07
CA MET A 247 -4.14 -12.18 6.65
C MET A 247 -3.77 -13.66 6.39
N ALA A 248 -2.96 -14.27 7.26
CA ALA A 248 -2.56 -15.67 7.14
C ALA A 248 -3.73 -16.66 7.28
N LYS A 249 -4.79 -16.29 8.01
CA LYS A 249 -6.01 -17.09 8.20
C LYS A 249 -7.01 -16.94 7.06
N GLU A 250 -7.12 -15.74 6.46
CA GLU A 250 -8.08 -15.49 5.38
C GLU A 250 -7.57 -15.93 4.00
N LEU A 251 -6.27 -15.80 3.74
CA LEU A 251 -5.69 -16.13 2.43
C LEU A 251 -5.87 -17.59 1.96
N PRO A 252 -5.82 -18.63 2.82
CA PRO A 252 -6.06 -20.01 2.39
C PRO A 252 -7.37 -20.17 1.63
N GLU A 253 -8.49 -19.71 2.19
CA GLU A 253 -9.80 -19.81 1.53
C GLU A 253 -9.84 -18.97 0.25
N HIS A 254 -9.30 -17.75 0.28
CA HIS A 254 -9.23 -16.88 -0.88
C HIS A 254 -8.46 -17.51 -2.05
N THR A 255 -7.31 -18.14 -1.77
CA THR A 255 -6.48 -18.78 -2.80
C THR A 255 -7.13 -20.01 -3.41
N VAL A 256 -7.92 -20.77 -2.63
CA VAL A 256 -8.75 -21.85 -3.17
C VAL A 256 -9.76 -21.29 -4.15
N LYS A 257 -10.49 -20.22 -3.79
CA LYS A 257 -11.44 -19.56 -4.70
C LYS A 257 -10.76 -19.06 -5.98
N ILE A 258 -9.56 -18.48 -5.88
CA ILE A 258 -8.78 -18.06 -7.07
C ILE A 258 -8.51 -19.26 -7.97
N CYS A 259 -7.99 -20.36 -7.42
CA CYS A 259 -7.59 -21.51 -8.21
C CYS A 259 -8.78 -22.25 -8.82
N ASP A 260 -9.88 -22.39 -8.10
CA ASP A 260 -11.10 -23.02 -8.61
C ASP A 260 -11.68 -22.24 -9.80
N ASN A 261 -11.65 -20.91 -9.75
CA ASN A 261 -12.24 -20.07 -10.81
C ASN A 261 -11.28 -19.82 -11.99
N LEU A 262 -9.96 -19.67 -11.73
CA LEU A 262 -9.04 -19.09 -12.73
C LEU A 262 -7.96 -20.06 -13.24
N SER A 263 -7.66 -21.17 -12.56
CA SER A 263 -6.56 -22.08 -12.96
C SER A 263 -6.72 -22.67 -14.37
N MET A 264 -7.96 -22.88 -14.81
CA MET A 264 -8.28 -23.41 -16.13
C MET A 264 -8.53 -22.31 -17.18
N LYS A 265 -8.57 -21.03 -16.76
CA LYS A 265 -8.86 -19.89 -17.65
C LYS A 265 -7.60 -19.26 -18.24
N ASN A 266 -6.45 -19.46 -17.60
CA ASN A 266 -5.17 -18.87 -18.01
C ASN A 266 -3.97 -19.68 -17.50
N SER A 267 -2.94 -19.86 -18.34
CA SER A 267 -1.76 -20.64 -17.98
C SER A 267 -0.96 -20.06 -16.81
N LYS A 268 -0.85 -18.74 -16.68
CA LYS A 268 -0.13 -18.11 -15.55
C LYS A 268 -0.84 -18.36 -14.23
N PHE A 269 -2.18 -18.40 -14.23
CA PHE A 269 -2.94 -18.77 -13.03
C PHE A 269 -2.82 -20.27 -12.73
N ASN A 270 -2.75 -21.12 -13.76
CA ASN A 270 -2.42 -22.53 -13.56
C ASN A 270 -1.06 -22.67 -12.84
N ASP A 271 -0.02 -22.00 -13.36
CA ASP A 271 1.32 -22.01 -12.78
C ASP A 271 1.32 -21.52 -11.33
N CYS A 272 0.66 -20.39 -11.05
CA CYS A 272 0.55 -19.87 -9.68
C CYS A 272 -0.17 -20.82 -8.73
N CYS A 273 -1.14 -21.58 -9.20
CA CYS A 273 -1.87 -22.57 -8.40
C CYS A 273 -1.06 -23.85 -8.12
N GLN A 274 0.13 -24.01 -8.72
CA GLN A 274 1.08 -25.07 -8.37
C GLN A 274 2.03 -24.68 -7.22
N GLU A 275 1.96 -23.44 -6.74
CA GLU A 275 2.75 -22.99 -5.60
C GLU A 275 2.38 -23.74 -4.31
N LYS A 276 3.35 -23.88 -3.41
CA LYS A 276 3.23 -24.81 -2.27
C LYS A 276 2.39 -24.28 -1.12
N THR A 277 2.29 -22.96 -0.97
CA THR A 277 1.59 -22.33 0.16
C THR A 277 0.58 -21.30 -0.33
N PRO A 278 -0.52 -21.05 0.42
CA PRO A 278 -1.47 -20.00 0.08
C PRO A 278 -0.84 -18.62 -0.13
N MET A 279 0.19 -18.28 0.67
CA MET A 279 0.92 -17.02 0.50
C MET A 279 1.70 -16.99 -0.80
N ASP A 280 2.35 -18.09 -1.19
CA ASP A 280 3.07 -18.17 -2.47
C ASP A 280 2.09 -18.10 -3.66
N ILE A 281 0.93 -18.78 -3.59
CA ILE A 281 -0.14 -18.69 -4.60
C ILE A 281 -0.62 -17.24 -4.72
N PHE A 282 -0.92 -16.58 -3.60
CA PHE A 282 -1.38 -15.19 -3.59
C PHE A 282 -0.32 -14.24 -4.13
N MET A 283 0.96 -14.41 -3.75
CA MET A 283 2.04 -13.55 -4.21
C MET A 283 2.35 -13.74 -5.69
N CYS A 284 2.33 -14.99 -6.17
CA CYS A 284 2.40 -15.27 -7.60
C CYS A 284 1.26 -14.57 -8.34
N THR A 285 0.01 -14.74 -7.87
CA THR A 285 -1.18 -14.09 -8.43
C THR A 285 -1.05 -12.56 -8.40
N TYR A 286 -0.55 -11.98 -7.32
CA TYR A 286 -0.37 -10.54 -7.14
C TYR A 286 0.61 -9.97 -8.17
N PHE A 287 1.74 -10.65 -8.40
CA PHE A 287 2.79 -10.24 -9.34
C PHE A 287 2.57 -10.66 -10.79
N THR A 288 1.57 -11.49 -11.08
CA THR A 288 1.17 -11.80 -12.46
C THR A 288 0.95 -10.50 -13.25
N PRO A 289 1.74 -10.25 -14.32
CA PRO A 289 1.56 -9.06 -15.15
C PRO A 289 0.24 -9.09 -15.90
N ALA A 290 -0.23 -7.93 -16.35
CA ALA A 290 -1.35 -7.86 -17.28
C ALA A 290 -1.08 -8.76 -18.51
N ALA A 291 -2.10 -9.48 -18.96
CA ALA A 291 -2.04 -10.24 -20.20
C ALA A 291 -2.21 -9.30 -21.39
N GLN A 292 -1.90 -9.79 -22.59
CA GLN A 292 -2.22 -9.06 -23.81
C GLN A 292 -3.75 -8.95 -23.94
N PRO A 293 -4.30 -7.73 -24.11
CA PRO A 293 -5.73 -7.57 -24.27
C PRO A 293 -6.25 -8.24 -25.56
N PRO A 294 -7.35 -9.00 -25.51
CA PRO A 294 -8.00 -9.51 -26.70
C PRO A 294 -8.63 -8.39 -27.52
N GLU A 295 -8.68 -8.58 -28.84
CA GLU A 295 -9.47 -7.74 -29.74
C GLU A 295 -10.96 -8.01 -29.52
N LEU A 296 -11.64 -7.09 -28.85
CA LEU A 296 -13.07 -7.16 -28.56
C LEU A 296 -13.75 -5.84 -28.97
N PRO A 297 -15.08 -5.80 -29.15
CA PRO A 297 -15.82 -4.58 -29.52
C PRO A 297 -15.60 -3.41 -28.57
N GLU A 298 -16.07 -2.20 -28.89
CA GLU A 298 -15.99 -1.10 -27.92
C GLU A 298 -16.88 -1.38 -26.69
N ALA A 299 -16.40 -1.08 -25.49
CA ALA A 299 -17.22 -1.17 -24.28
C ALA A 299 -18.13 0.06 -24.19
N GLU A 300 -19.45 -0.16 -24.28
CA GLU A 300 -20.43 0.93 -24.15
C GLU A 300 -20.65 1.32 -22.69
N LEU A 301 -20.74 2.63 -22.44
CA LEU A 301 -21.07 3.14 -21.11
C LEU A 301 -22.48 2.65 -20.69
N PRO A 302 -22.68 2.33 -19.39
CA PRO A 302 -23.98 1.90 -18.88
C PRO A 302 -25.11 2.90 -19.18
N THR A 303 -26.30 2.40 -19.50
CA THR A 303 -27.45 3.28 -19.74
C THR A 303 -28.06 3.79 -18.44
N ASN A 304 -28.91 4.82 -18.52
CA ASN A 304 -29.66 5.32 -17.37
C ASN A 304 -30.42 4.19 -16.64
N LYS A 305 -31.13 3.34 -17.38
CA LYS A 305 -31.89 2.22 -16.78
C LYS A 305 -30.98 1.26 -16.02
N ASP A 306 -29.76 1.06 -16.50
CA ASP A 306 -28.80 0.15 -15.88
C ASP A 306 -28.22 0.73 -14.59
N VAL A 307 -28.03 2.06 -14.53
CA VAL A 307 -27.36 2.75 -13.42
C VAL A 307 -28.33 3.17 -12.32
N CYS A 308 -29.51 3.69 -12.67
CA CYS A 308 -30.45 4.28 -11.71
C CYS A 308 -31.43 3.27 -11.08
N SER A 309 -31.32 1.98 -11.43
CA SER A 309 -32.15 0.92 -10.86
C SER A 309 -31.63 0.47 -9.49
N ASN A 310 -32.45 0.65 -8.43
CA ASN A 310 -32.29 0.22 -7.03
C ASN A 310 -30.95 -0.46 -6.65
N GLY A 311 -29.88 0.35 -6.55
CA GLY A 311 -28.64 -0.02 -5.86
C GLY A 311 -27.78 -1.12 -6.52
N ASN A 312 -28.02 -1.47 -7.78
CA ASN A 312 -27.28 -2.54 -8.44
C ASN A 312 -26.00 -2.02 -9.12
N THR A 313 -24.83 -2.29 -8.54
CA THR A 313 -23.53 -1.93 -9.15
C THR A 313 -23.15 -2.82 -10.34
N LYS A 314 -23.93 -3.88 -10.64
CA LYS A 314 -23.59 -4.88 -11.68
C LYS A 314 -23.32 -4.28 -13.04
N ALA A 315 -24.05 -3.25 -13.45
CA ALA A 315 -23.82 -2.59 -14.73
C ALA A 315 -22.49 -1.83 -14.77
N MET A 316 -22.13 -1.15 -13.68
CA MET A 316 -20.83 -0.48 -13.52
C MET A 316 -19.69 -1.48 -13.41
N ASP A 317 -19.90 -2.60 -12.71
CA ASP A 317 -18.93 -3.68 -12.56
C ASP A 317 -18.67 -4.33 -13.91
N LYS A 318 -19.72 -4.61 -14.69
CA LYS A 318 -19.61 -5.10 -16.06
C LYS A 318 -18.86 -4.12 -16.95
N TYR A 319 -19.20 -2.83 -16.92
CA TYR A 319 -18.49 -1.83 -17.71
C TYR A 319 -17.00 -1.76 -17.35
N THR A 320 -16.69 -1.73 -16.05
CA THR A 320 -15.31 -1.71 -15.53
C THR A 320 -14.54 -2.92 -16.03
N PHE A 321 -15.11 -4.11 -15.87
CA PHE A 321 -14.50 -5.36 -16.31
C PHE A 321 -14.26 -5.38 -17.82
N GLU A 322 -15.29 -5.04 -18.61
CA GLU A 322 -15.19 -5.06 -20.06
C GLU A 322 -14.18 -4.03 -20.55
N LEU A 323 -14.18 -2.79 -20.05
CA LEU A 323 -13.17 -1.80 -20.43
C LEU A 323 -11.76 -2.30 -20.05
N SER A 324 -11.58 -2.79 -18.83
CA SER A 324 -10.27 -3.18 -18.30
C SER A 324 -9.64 -4.34 -19.06
N ARG A 325 -10.42 -5.37 -19.42
CA ARG A 325 -9.87 -6.54 -20.14
C ARG A 325 -9.41 -6.21 -21.55
N ARG A 326 -9.88 -5.12 -22.17
CA ARG A 326 -9.55 -4.72 -23.56
C ARG A 326 -8.64 -3.51 -23.69
N THR A 327 -8.36 -2.79 -22.59
CA THR A 327 -7.53 -1.59 -22.63
C THR A 327 -6.12 -1.86 -22.09
N HIS A 328 -5.12 -1.71 -22.96
CA HIS A 328 -3.70 -1.86 -22.61
C HIS A 328 -3.15 -0.61 -21.90
N ILE A 329 -3.55 -0.40 -20.65
CA ILE A 329 -3.10 0.73 -19.83
C ILE A 329 -3.00 0.27 -18.36
N PRO A 330 -2.05 0.77 -17.55
CA PRO A 330 -1.93 0.35 -16.16
C PRO A 330 -3.18 0.67 -15.32
N GLU A 331 -3.47 -0.17 -14.33
CA GLU A 331 -4.64 -0.02 -13.45
C GLU A 331 -4.73 1.37 -12.79
N VAL A 332 -3.60 1.97 -12.40
CA VAL A 332 -3.60 3.28 -11.74
C VAL A 332 -4.25 4.38 -12.59
N PHE A 333 -4.16 4.28 -13.92
CA PHE A 333 -4.85 5.19 -14.84
C PHE A 333 -6.34 4.90 -14.91
N LEU A 334 -6.73 3.63 -15.07
CA LEU A 334 -8.15 3.24 -15.12
C LEU A 334 -8.87 3.62 -13.83
N SER A 335 -8.29 3.31 -12.68
CA SER A 335 -8.83 3.69 -11.37
C SER A 335 -8.91 5.20 -11.18
N LYS A 336 -8.02 5.99 -11.79
CA LYS A 336 -8.08 7.47 -11.74
C LYS A 336 -9.24 8.03 -12.56
N ILE A 337 -9.48 7.51 -13.76
CA ILE A 337 -10.51 8.04 -14.68
C ILE A 337 -11.90 7.43 -14.47
N LEU A 338 -11.99 6.15 -14.09
CA LEU A 338 -13.27 5.47 -13.93
C LEU A 338 -14.07 5.97 -12.73
N VAL A 339 -13.41 6.29 -11.61
CA VAL A 339 -14.09 6.82 -10.41
C VAL A 339 -14.92 8.08 -10.71
N PRO A 340 -14.34 9.17 -11.25
CA PRO A 340 -15.13 10.37 -11.58
C PRO A 340 -16.13 10.11 -12.72
N THR A 341 -15.80 9.25 -13.69
CA THR A 341 -16.71 8.91 -14.80
C THR A 341 -17.98 8.23 -14.30
N LEU A 342 -17.84 7.18 -13.50
CA LEU A 342 -18.96 6.42 -12.95
C LEU A 342 -19.76 7.26 -11.95
N LYS A 343 -19.10 8.08 -11.14
CA LYS A 343 -19.77 9.04 -10.26
C LYS A 343 -20.61 10.05 -11.04
N SER A 344 -20.07 10.62 -12.12
CA SER A 344 -20.79 11.59 -12.95
C SER A 344 -22.05 11.02 -13.60
N LEU A 345 -22.04 9.72 -13.94
CA LEU A 345 -23.23 8.99 -14.39
C LEU A 345 -24.23 8.76 -13.25
N ALA A 346 -23.76 8.36 -12.07
CA ALA A 346 -24.62 8.18 -10.90
C ALA A 346 -25.33 9.49 -10.50
N ASP A 347 -24.62 10.63 -10.57
CA ASP A 347 -25.17 11.95 -10.25
C ASP A 347 -26.34 12.35 -11.17
N CYS A 348 -26.51 11.71 -12.34
CA CYS A 348 -27.68 11.95 -13.19
C CYS A 348 -28.96 11.28 -12.69
N CYS A 349 -28.87 10.30 -11.79
CA CYS A 349 -30.05 9.58 -11.29
C CYS A 349 -30.97 10.46 -10.42
N ASP A 350 -30.39 11.45 -9.74
CA ASP A 350 -31.13 12.39 -8.88
C ASP A 350 -31.63 13.64 -9.64
N SER A 351 -31.43 13.71 -10.95
CA SER A 351 -31.87 14.84 -11.77
C SER A 351 -33.35 14.75 -12.15
N GLU A 352 -34.01 15.90 -12.37
CA GLU A 352 -35.43 15.98 -12.76
C GLU A 352 -35.74 15.18 -14.04
N ASP A 353 -34.82 15.16 -14.99
CA ASP A 353 -34.85 14.31 -16.18
C ASP A 353 -33.52 13.57 -16.33
N SER A 354 -33.46 12.40 -15.69
CA SER A 354 -32.30 11.52 -15.75
C SER A 354 -31.97 11.09 -17.18
N THR A 355 -32.96 10.94 -18.07
CA THR A 355 -32.69 10.52 -19.47
C THR A 355 -32.00 11.64 -20.24
N ALA A 356 -32.49 12.87 -20.12
CA ALA A 356 -31.84 14.04 -20.70
C ALA A 356 -30.43 14.27 -20.13
N CYS A 357 -30.24 14.09 -18.82
CA CYS A 357 -28.92 14.20 -18.18
C CYS A 357 -27.91 13.21 -18.77
N PHE A 358 -28.28 11.93 -18.90
CA PHE A 358 -27.41 10.91 -19.52
C PHE A 358 -27.10 11.23 -20.98
N ASN A 359 -28.11 11.60 -21.78
CA ASN A 359 -27.91 11.94 -23.19
C ASN A 359 -26.95 13.13 -23.38
N ALA A 360 -26.95 14.07 -22.45
CA ALA A 360 -26.02 15.20 -22.46
C ALA A 360 -24.60 14.82 -22.00
N LYS A 361 -24.47 14.02 -20.92
CA LYS A 361 -23.18 13.68 -20.31
C LYS A 361 -22.42 12.57 -21.03
N VAL A 362 -23.10 11.52 -21.50
CA VAL A 362 -22.43 10.32 -22.06
C VAL A 362 -21.46 10.65 -23.20
N PRO A 363 -21.80 11.51 -24.19
CA PRO A 363 -20.85 11.88 -25.24
C PRO A 363 -19.61 12.63 -24.72
N GLN A 364 -19.78 13.47 -23.69
CA GLN A 364 -18.69 14.22 -23.06
C GLN A 364 -17.75 13.27 -22.31
N LEU A 365 -18.32 12.40 -21.46
CA LEU A 365 -17.58 11.40 -20.70
C LEU A 365 -16.84 10.42 -21.62
N LYS A 366 -17.47 9.98 -22.71
CA LYS A 366 -16.82 9.09 -23.69
C LYS A 366 -15.57 9.74 -24.30
N LYS A 367 -15.66 11.03 -24.65
CA LYS A 367 -14.54 11.79 -25.23
C LYS A 367 -13.42 12.03 -24.20
N GLU A 368 -13.77 12.36 -22.96
CA GLU A 368 -12.80 12.55 -21.88
C GLU A 368 -12.06 11.24 -21.57
N LEU A 369 -12.82 10.14 -21.46
CA LEU A 369 -12.28 8.82 -21.19
C LEU A 369 -11.34 8.35 -22.31
N SER A 370 -11.75 8.45 -23.57
CA SER A 370 -10.90 8.04 -24.70
C SER A 370 -9.64 8.89 -24.76
N SER A 371 -9.75 10.23 -24.63
CA SER A 371 -8.59 11.12 -24.63
C SER A 371 -7.63 10.83 -23.47
N PHE A 372 -8.14 10.50 -22.29
CA PHE A 372 -7.32 10.14 -21.14
C PHE A 372 -6.59 8.81 -21.36
N ILE A 373 -7.29 7.80 -21.87
CA ILE A 373 -6.72 6.49 -22.18
C ILE A 373 -5.64 6.62 -23.26
N ASP A 374 -5.91 7.33 -24.35
CA ASP A 374 -4.94 7.50 -25.45
C ASP A 374 -3.64 8.15 -24.96
N LYS A 375 -3.76 9.21 -24.14
CA LYS A 375 -2.60 9.86 -23.51
C LYS A 375 -1.85 8.93 -22.56
N GLY A 376 -2.58 8.15 -21.76
CA GLY A 376 -2.00 7.14 -20.87
C GLY A 376 -1.22 6.06 -21.62
N GLN A 377 -1.77 5.58 -22.73
CA GLN A 377 -1.10 4.63 -23.62
C GLN A 377 0.14 5.27 -24.26
N GLU A 378 0.07 6.52 -24.69
CA GLU A 378 1.23 7.25 -25.21
C GLU A 378 2.32 7.45 -24.13
N LEU A 379 1.93 7.73 -22.88
CA LEU A 379 2.82 7.84 -21.73
C LEU A 379 3.58 6.55 -21.47
N CYS A 380 2.90 5.41 -21.58
CA CYS A 380 3.42 4.08 -21.25
C CYS A 380 3.88 3.25 -22.45
N ALA A 381 3.81 3.79 -23.66
CA ALA A 381 4.09 3.05 -24.88
C ALA A 381 5.51 2.47 -24.90
N ASP A 382 5.65 1.22 -25.35
CA ASP A 382 6.89 0.42 -25.39
C ASP A 382 7.48 0.03 -24.03
N TYR A 383 6.89 0.45 -22.90
CA TYR A 383 7.48 0.15 -21.59
C TYR A 383 7.34 -1.33 -21.21
N SER A 384 6.16 -1.91 -21.43
CA SER A 384 5.84 -3.28 -20.98
C SER A 384 6.45 -4.36 -21.87
N GLU A 385 6.79 -4.03 -23.12
CA GLU A 385 7.22 -4.99 -24.14
C GLU A 385 8.73 -5.04 -24.34
N ASN A 386 9.51 -4.20 -23.64
CA ASN A 386 10.94 -4.04 -23.86
C ASN A 386 11.74 -4.05 -22.55
N THR A 387 13.04 -4.34 -22.65
CA THR A 387 13.97 -4.06 -21.55
C THR A 387 14.03 -2.55 -21.30
N PHE A 388 14.43 -2.13 -20.10
CA PHE A 388 14.48 -0.70 -19.77
C PHE A 388 15.42 0.10 -20.70
N THR A 389 16.55 -0.50 -21.11
CA THR A 389 17.51 0.11 -22.04
C THR A 389 16.94 0.24 -23.45
N GLU A 390 16.27 -0.79 -23.97
CA GLU A 390 15.62 -0.75 -25.28
C GLU A 390 14.42 0.21 -25.29
N TYR A 391 13.64 0.23 -24.21
CA TYR A 391 12.59 1.21 -24.00
C TYR A 391 13.13 2.65 -24.06
N LYS A 392 14.22 2.96 -23.35
CA LYS A 392 14.85 4.30 -23.41
C LYS A 392 15.26 4.69 -24.83
N LYS A 393 15.79 3.74 -25.60
CA LYS A 393 16.17 3.97 -27.00
C LYS A 393 14.95 4.30 -27.87
N LYS A 394 13.89 3.49 -27.83
CA LYS A 394 12.64 3.74 -28.55
C LYS A 394 11.95 5.03 -28.12
N LEU A 395 12.02 5.35 -26.83
CA LEU A 395 11.53 6.63 -26.29
C LEU A 395 12.30 7.82 -26.88
N ALA A 396 13.63 7.74 -26.96
CA ALA A 396 14.45 8.79 -27.57
C ALA A 396 14.10 9.01 -29.05
N GLU A 397 13.90 7.94 -29.82
CA GLU A 397 13.48 8.01 -31.23
C GLU A 397 12.12 8.71 -31.38
N ARG A 398 11.13 8.36 -30.55
CA ARG A 398 9.80 8.99 -30.56
C ARG A 398 9.83 10.46 -30.16
N LEU A 399 10.61 10.81 -29.13
CA LEU A 399 10.77 12.19 -28.69
C LEU A 399 11.46 13.03 -29.77
N LYS A 400 12.50 12.51 -30.43
CA LYS A 400 13.16 13.17 -31.55
C LYS A 400 12.23 13.39 -32.74
N ALA A 401 11.35 12.44 -33.04
CA ALA A 401 10.35 12.60 -34.08
C ALA A 401 9.32 13.70 -33.76
N LYS A 402 8.97 13.88 -32.47
CA LYS A 402 8.03 14.91 -32.02
C LYS A 402 8.66 16.29 -31.84
N LEU A 403 9.95 16.33 -31.53
CA LEU A 403 10.71 17.54 -31.23
C LEU A 403 11.99 17.57 -32.09
N PRO A 404 11.87 17.79 -33.41
CA PRO A 404 13.01 17.75 -34.33
C PRO A 404 14.05 18.83 -34.03
N ASP A 405 13.63 19.95 -33.43
CA ASP A 405 14.49 21.09 -33.10
C ASP A 405 15.08 21.02 -31.68
N ALA A 406 14.74 19.99 -30.89
CA ALA A 406 15.28 19.83 -29.54
C ALA A 406 16.78 19.50 -29.59
N THR A 407 17.54 20.14 -28.71
CA THR A 407 18.96 19.84 -28.52
C THR A 407 19.15 18.44 -27.94
N ALA A 408 20.36 17.89 -28.09
CA ALA A 408 20.69 16.58 -27.52
C ALA A 408 20.48 16.53 -26.00
N THR A 409 20.81 17.62 -25.29
CA THR A 409 20.65 17.73 -23.83
C THR A 409 19.19 17.78 -23.42
N GLU A 410 18.36 18.56 -24.11
CA GLU A 410 16.91 18.60 -23.85
C GLU A 410 16.26 17.24 -24.09
N LEU A 411 16.67 16.54 -25.17
CA LEU A 411 16.18 15.22 -25.48
C LEU A 411 16.56 14.21 -24.39
N GLU A 412 17.80 14.23 -23.91
CA GLU A 412 18.27 13.37 -22.83
C GLU A 412 17.50 13.62 -21.52
N GLU A 413 17.27 14.88 -21.16
CA GLU A 413 16.50 15.24 -19.98
C GLU A 413 15.05 14.74 -20.08
N LEU A 414 14.41 14.89 -21.24
CA LEU A 414 13.06 14.39 -21.49
C LEU A 414 13.00 12.86 -21.45
N VAL A 415 13.98 12.17 -22.03
CA VAL A 415 14.08 10.70 -21.96
C VAL A 415 14.19 10.26 -20.50
N ASN A 416 15.05 10.92 -19.70
CA ASN A 416 15.20 10.60 -18.29
C ASN A 416 13.91 10.83 -17.52
N LYS A 417 13.28 12.01 -17.62
CA LYS A 417 12.00 12.32 -16.97
C LYS A 417 10.88 11.33 -17.36
N ARG A 418 10.73 11.05 -18.64
CA ARG A 418 9.66 10.17 -19.14
C ARG A 418 9.90 8.71 -18.80
N SER A 419 11.16 8.27 -18.77
CA SER A 419 11.51 6.93 -18.32
C SER A 419 11.37 6.72 -16.81
N ASP A 420 11.64 7.73 -16.00
CA ASP A 420 11.39 7.71 -14.55
C ASP A 420 9.90 7.64 -14.24
N PHE A 421 9.08 8.38 -14.98
CA PHE A 421 7.63 8.26 -14.90
C PHE A 421 7.17 6.82 -15.22
N ALA A 422 7.64 6.27 -16.35
CA ALA A 422 7.20 4.95 -16.78
C ALA A 422 7.63 3.84 -15.82
N SER A 423 8.84 3.94 -15.25
CA SER A 423 9.34 2.95 -14.29
C SER A 423 8.52 2.86 -13.01
N LYS A 424 7.83 3.95 -12.65
CA LYS A 424 7.00 4.04 -11.45
C LYS A 424 5.51 3.81 -11.74
N CYS A 425 5.00 4.31 -12.86
CA CYS A 425 3.56 4.40 -13.12
C CYS A 425 3.04 3.53 -14.28
N CYS A 426 3.92 2.89 -15.06
CA CYS A 426 3.52 2.07 -16.20
C CYS A 426 3.47 0.55 -15.91
N SER A 427 3.28 0.18 -14.64
CA SER A 427 3.12 -1.22 -14.21
C SER A 427 1.75 -1.47 -13.55
N LEU A 428 1.31 -2.73 -13.51
CA LEU A 428 0.00 -3.09 -12.94
C LEU A 428 -0.13 -2.79 -11.43
N ASN A 429 0.98 -2.83 -10.70
CA ASN A 429 1.04 -2.60 -9.25
C ASN A 429 1.71 -1.26 -8.89
N SER A 430 1.63 -0.29 -9.81
CA SER A 430 2.15 1.07 -9.61
C SER A 430 1.59 1.71 -8.33
N PRO A 431 2.38 2.53 -7.63
CA PRO A 431 1.99 3.15 -6.37
C PRO A 431 0.92 4.24 -6.61
N PRO A 432 -0.30 4.07 -6.08
CA PRO A 432 -1.42 4.94 -6.43
C PRO A 432 -1.28 6.39 -5.99
N LEU A 433 -0.69 6.70 -4.82
CA LEU A 433 -0.59 8.09 -4.36
C LEU A 433 0.47 8.85 -5.15
N TYR A 434 1.61 8.22 -5.41
CA TYR A 434 2.68 8.80 -6.21
C TYR A 434 2.26 9.03 -7.67
N CYS A 435 1.54 8.10 -8.28
CA CYS A 435 1.12 8.22 -9.68
C CYS A 435 -0.14 9.08 -9.87
N ASP A 436 -0.82 9.47 -8.79
CA ASP A 436 -1.98 10.37 -8.86
C ASP A 436 -1.58 11.84 -9.03
N SER A 437 -0.46 12.25 -8.40
CA SER A 437 0.16 13.58 -8.54
C SER A 437 0.88 13.73 -9.87
#